data_AF-A0A402B4Z6-F1
#
_entry.id   AF-A0A402B4Z6-F1
#
_cell.length_a   1.000
_cell.length_b   1.000
_cell.length_c   1.000
_cell.angle_alpha   90.00
_cell.angle_beta   90.00
_cell.angle_gamma   90.00
#
_symmetry.space_group_name_H-M   'P 1'
#
loop_
_entity.id
_entity.type
_entity.pdbx_description
1 polymer ?
#
loop_
_entity_poly.entity_id
_entity_poly.type
_entity_poly.pdbx_seq_one_letter_code
_entity_poly.pdbx_strand_id
1 'polypeptide(L)'
;MMMTEKDVLRMALARRENYAITSHITHLKGRVYALDMDGVHYNAVVLITSFQFYEKRYHVAKKVPSLVICYDHDTVLPVAVLSLRAGNFAKPYELPAEITDIEEQRRTKTGSQVLLGMYMCGVKSAQTLINQHLPRTTRKRYRARARALATHTRGKPVGHVPATT
;
A
#
# COMPACT_ATOMS: atom_id res chain seq x y z
N MET A 1 -10.51 -11.41 -17.81
CA MET A 1 -9.15 -10.91 -18.04
C MET A 1 -8.58 -10.47 -16.69
N MET A 2 -7.45 -11.03 -16.23
CA MET A 2 -6.83 -10.61 -14.96
C MET A 2 -6.11 -9.27 -15.16
N MET A 3 -6.38 -8.29 -14.31
CA MET A 3 -5.72 -6.99 -14.34
C MET A 3 -4.24 -7.11 -13.93
N THR A 4 -3.35 -6.44 -14.66
CA THR A 4 -1.90 -6.48 -14.41
C THR A 4 -1.37 -5.12 -13.95
N GLU A 5 -0.16 -5.09 -13.35
CA GLU A 5 0.55 -3.84 -12.99
C GLU A 5 0.74 -2.92 -14.22
N LYS A 6 0.91 -3.48 -15.42
CA LYS A 6 1.01 -2.71 -16.67
C LYS A 6 -0.31 -2.02 -17.02
N ASP A 7 -1.43 -2.67 -16.75
CA ASP A 7 -2.76 -2.08 -17.00
C ASP A 7 -3.02 -0.93 -16.02
N VAL A 8 -2.64 -1.08 -14.75
CA VAL A 8 -2.68 0.01 -13.75
C VAL A 8 -1.85 1.21 -14.22
N LEU A 9 -0.61 0.97 -14.67
CA LEU A 9 0.25 2.05 -15.17
C LEU A 9 -0.35 2.74 -16.40
N ARG A 10 -0.88 1.98 -17.36
CA ARG A 10 -1.57 2.54 -18.54
C ARG A 10 -2.76 3.40 -18.14
N MET A 11 -3.55 2.97 -17.16
CA MET A 11 -4.68 3.74 -16.64
C MET A 11 -4.21 5.03 -15.95
N ALA A 12 -3.14 4.97 -15.14
CA ALA A 12 -2.57 6.14 -14.50
C ALA A 12 -2.06 7.16 -15.54
N LEU A 13 -1.36 6.69 -16.58
CA LEU A 13 -0.87 7.51 -17.68
C LEU A 13 -2.01 8.16 -18.47
N ALA A 14 -3.07 7.40 -18.76
CA ALA A 14 -4.24 7.91 -19.48
C ALA A 14 -5.03 8.96 -18.70
N ARG A 15 -4.92 8.98 -17.37
CA ARG A 15 -5.63 9.89 -16.47
C ARG A 15 -4.71 10.88 -15.75
N ARG A 16 -3.46 11.01 -16.19
CA ARG A 16 -2.42 11.76 -15.47
C ARG A 16 -2.81 13.22 -15.18
N GLU A 17 -3.52 13.85 -16.12
CA GLU A 17 -3.97 15.25 -16.01
C GLU A 17 -5.03 15.40 -14.92
N ASN A 18 -5.93 14.43 -14.77
CA ASN A 18 -6.95 14.42 -13.71
C ASN A 18 -6.36 14.35 -12.30
N TYR A 19 -5.12 13.87 -12.19
CA TYR A 19 -4.40 13.72 -10.93
C TYR A 19 -3.31 14.77 -10.75
N ALA A 20 -3.27 15.81 -11.59
CA ALA A 20 -2.24 16.85 -11.57
C ALA A 20 -0.80 16.29 -11.63
N ILE A 21 -0.60 15.18 -12.35
CA ILE A 21 0.74 14.63 -12.61
C ILE A 21 1.35 15.46 -13.74
N THR A 22 2.30 16.34 -13.39
CA THR A 22 2.84 17.36 -14.30
C THR A 22 4.03 16.84 -15.12
N SER A 23 4.78 15.87 -14.59
CA SER A 23 5.95 15.31 -15.27
C SER A 23 5.70 13.92 -15.86
N HIS A 24 6.56 13.53 -16.80
CA HIS A 24 6.55 12.17 -17.32
C HIS A 24 6.92 11.19 -16.21
N ILE A 25 6.08 10.16 -16.01
CA ILE A 25 6.39 9.05 -15.11
C ILE A 25 7.67 8.37 -15.62
N THR A 26 8.77 8.60 -14.92
CA THR A 26 10.09 8.10 -15.30
C THR A 26 10.34 6.79 -14.57
N HIS A 27 10.59 5.72 -15.31
CA HIS A 27 10.96 4.45 -14.68
C HIS A 27 12.37 4.56 -14.10
N LEU A 28 12.51 4.30 -12.79
CA LEU A 28 13.82 4.31 -12.14
C LEU A 28 14.46 2.92 -12.21
N LYS A 29 13.89 1.97 -11.46
CA LYS A 29 14.37 0.59 -11.39
C LYS A 29 13.33 -0.33 -10.79
N GLY A 30 13.29 -1.57 -11.27
CA GLY A 30 12.36 -2.58 -10.77
C GLY A 30 10.91 -2.11 -10.95
N ARG A 31 10.19 -1.89 -9.85
CA ARG A 31 8.80 -1.42 -9.84
C ARG A 31 8.64 0.03 -9.40
N VAL A 32 9.74 0.78 -9.31
CA VAL A 32 9.75 2.16 -8.82
C VAL A 32 9.81 3.14 -9.99
N TYR A 33 9.00 4.19 -9.88
CA TYR A 33 8.87 5.28 -10.82
C TYR A 33 9.08 6.62 -10.11
N ALA A 34 9.62 7.61 -10.80
CA ALA A 34 9.66 8.99 -10.36
C ALA A 34 8.58 9.78 -11.10
N LEU A 35 7.87 10.65 -10.39
CA LEU A 35 6.87 11.55 -10.97
C LEU A 35 6.67 12.77 -10.05
N ASP A 36 6.21 13.86 -10.63
CA ASP A 36 5.77 15.05 -9.91
C ASP A 36 4.25 15.16 -9.99
N MET A 37 3.63 15.36 -8.85
CA MET A 37 2.18 15.46 -8.72
C MET A 37 1.86 16.62 -7.79
N ASP A 38 1.08 17.58 -8.28
CA ASP A 38 0.73 18.81 -7.56
C ASP A 38 1.97 19.55 -6.99
N GLY A 39 3.04 19.62 -7.79
CA GLY A 39 4.32 20.25 -7.40
C GLY A 39 5.18 19.46 -6.41
N VAL A 40 4.75 18.26 -6.01
CA VAL A 40 5.50 17.39 -5.08
C VAL A 40 6.14 16.22 -5.82
N HIS A 41 7.42 15.99 -5.56
CA HIS A 41 8.17 14.88 -6.16
C HIS A 41 7.94 13.56 -5.40
N TYR A 42 7.55 12.50 -6.12
CA TYR A 42 7.26 11.19 -5.56
C TYR A 42 8.16 10.08 -6.16
N ASN A 43 8.60 9.17 -5.28
CA ASN A 43 9.09 7.85 -5.66
C ASN A 43 7.92 6.86 -5.54
N ALA A 44 7.25 6.61 -6.65
CA ALA A 44 6.02 5.84 -6.72
C ALA A 44 6.27 4.35 -7.01
N VAL A 45 5.40 3.48 -6.52
CA VAL A 45 5.27 2.09 -6.98
C VAL A 45 3.88 1.84 -7.53
N VAL A 46 3.80 1.05 -8.60
CA VAL A 46 2.53 0.68 -9.22
C VAL A 46 2.12 -0.72 -8.77
N LEU A 47 0.93 -0.84 -8.19
CA LEU A 47 0.39 -2.07 -7.60
C LEU A 47 -1.04 -2.33 -8.08
N ILE A 48 -1.48 -3.58 -8.01
CA ILE A 48 -2.90 -3.90 -8.32
C ILE A 48 -3.76 -3.44 -7.15
N THR A 49 -3.39 -3.84 -5.93
CA THR A 49 -4.05 -3.38 -4.71
C THR A 49 -3.02 -2.80 -3.75
N SER A 50 -3.45 -1.87 -2.89
CA SER A 50 -2.57 -1.27 -1.88
C SER A 50 -2.01 -2.30 -0.89
N PHE A 51 -2.72 -3.41 -0.62
CA PHE A 51 -2.25 -4.47 0.27
C PHE A 51 -0.99 -5.17 -0.25
N GLN A 52 -0.75 -5.15 -1.56
CA GLN A 52 0.49 -5.63 -2.14
C GLN A 52 1.72 -4.86 -1.63
N PHE A 53 1.56 -3.68 -1.04
CA PHE A 53 2.62 -2.95 -0.36
C PHE A 53 3.26 -3.79 0.75
N TYR A 54 2.43 -4.49 1.52
CA TYR A 54 2.88 -5.40 2.58
C TYR A 54 3.37 -6.73 2.02
N GLU A 55 2.65 -7.31 1.06
CA GLU A 55 3.02 -8.61 0.46
C GLU A 55 4.37 -8.55 -0.25
N LYS A 56 4.64 -7.44 -0.94
CA LYS A 56 5.92 -7.16 -1.62
C LYS A 56 6.93 -6.48 -0.70
N ARG A 57 6.58 -6.27 0.58
CA ARG A 57 7.49 -5.84 1.66
C ARG A 57 8.12 -4.47 1.46
N TYR A 58 7.42 -3.55 0.81
CA TYR A 58 7.92 -2.18 0.67
C TYR A 58 8.05 -1.45 2.01
N HIS A 59 7.21 -1.79 2.99
CA HIS A 59 7.27 -1.25 4.36
C HIS A 59 8.56 -1.57 5.13
N VAL A 60 9.32 -2.60 4.72
CA VAL A 60 10.63 -2.97 5.33
C VAL A 60 11.79 -2.74 4.36
N ALA A 61 11.56 -2.08 3.23
CA ALA A 61 12.61 -1.75 2.29
C ALA A 61 13.56 -0.70 2.86
N LYS A 62 14.83 -0.74 2.47
CA LYS A 62 15.82 0.30 2.86
C LYS A 62 15.39 1.69 2.41
N LYS A 63 14.77 1.78 1.23
CA LYS A 63 14.17 3.01 0.68
C LYS A 63 12.69 2.74 0.42
N VAL A 64 11.83 3.21 1.33
CA VAL A 64 10.39 3.08 1.23
C VAL A 64 9.87 4.04 0.14
N PRO A 65 9.02 3.59 -0.81
CA PRO A 65 8.36 4.48 -1.77
C PRO A 65 7.54 5.56 -1.05
N SER A 66 7.46 6.78 -1.60
CA SER A 66 6.64 7.85 -1.01
C SER A 66 5.20 7.86 -1.54
N LEU A 67 4.91 7.11 -2.60
CA LEU A 67 3.59 7.00 -3.21
C LEU A 67 3.31 5.57 -3.67
N VAL A 68 2.07 5.12 -3.47
CA VAL A 68 1.54 3.92 -4.13
C VAL A 68 0.48 4.36 -5.14
N ILE A 69 0.67 4.00 -6.40
CA ILE A 69 -0.38 4.09 -7.41
C ILE A 69 -0.99 2.69 -7.50
N CYS A 70 -2.27 2.55 -7.17
CA CYS A 70 -2.95 1.26 -7.25
C CYS A 70 -4.29 1.34 -7.97
N TYR A 71 -4.74 0.21 -8.51
CA TYR A 71 -6.13 0.15 -8.97
C TYR A 71 -7.08 0.27 -7.78
N ASP A 72 -6.88 -0.54 -6.74
CA ASP A 72 -7.77 -0.60 -5.57
C ASP A 72 -7.04 -0.32 -4.26
N HIS A 73 -7.56 0.64 -3.49
CA HIS A 73 -7.06 0.96 -2.14
C HIS A 73 -7.86 0.14 -1.13
N ASP A 74 -7.26 -0.96 -0.64
CA ASP A 74 -7.87 -2.02 0.18
C ASP A 74 -7.18 -2.21 1.55
N THR A 75 -6.27 -1.32 1.94
CA THR A 75 -5.61 -1.34 3.26
C THR A 75 -5.07 0.05 3.63
N VAL A 76 -4.64 0.22 4.88
CA VAL A 76 -3.97 1.45 5.34
C VAL A 76 -2.47 1.34 5.12
N LEU A 77 -1.86 2.38 4.53
CA LEU A 77 -0.43 2.49 4.29
C LEU A 77 0.19 3.69 5.02
N PRO A 78 1.49 3.63 5.38
CA PRO A 78 2.21 4.77 5.98
C PRO A 78 2.68 5.79 4.93
N VAL A 79 2.23 5.65 3.67
CA VAL A 79 2.63 6.47 2.52
C VAL A 79 1.37 6.89 1.77
N ALA A 80 1.46 7.91 0.92
CA ALA A 80 0.31 8.37 0.14
C ALA A 80 -0.13 7.30 -0.87
N VAL A 81 -1.42 7.29 -1.19
CA VAL A 81 -2.00 6.33 -2.14
C VAL A 81 -2.88 7.03 -3.16
N LEU A 82 -2.62 6.78 -4.44
CA LEU A 82 -3.50 7.15 -5.54
C LEU A 82 -4.30 5.93 -5.99
N SER A 83 -5.61 5.93 -5.74
CA SER A 83 -6.53 4.86 -6.13
C SER A 83 -7.21 5.18 -7.46
N LEU A 84 -6.95 4.37 -8.49
CA LEU A 84 -7.52 4.61 -9.81
C LEU A 84 -8.99 4.17 -9.93
N ARG A 85 -9.43 3.19 -9.12
CA ARG A 85 -10.82 2.72 -9.07
C ARG A 85 -11.73 3.74 -8.40
N ALA A 86 -11.31 4.26 -7.25
CA ALA A 86 -12.06 5.28 -6.52
C ALA A 86 -11.82 6.70 -7.05
N GLY A 87 -10.75 6.91 -7.82
CA GLY A 87 -10.38 8.22 -8.32
C GLY A 87 -9.93 9.20 -7.23
N ASN A 88 -9.47 8.71 -6.09
CA ASN A 88 -9.09 9.52 -4.94
C ASN A 88 -7.60 9.42 -4.61
N PHE A 89 -7.10 10.50 -4.00
CA PHE A 89 -5.77 10.56 -3.41
C PHE A 89 -5.90 10.50 -1.89
N ALA A 90 -5.45 9.40 -1.30
CA ALA A 90 -5.45 9.17 0.14
C ALA A 90 -4.11 9.57 0.75
N LYS A 91 -4.16 10.36 1.82
CA LYS A 91 -2.97 10.71 2.60
C LYS A 91 -2.46 9.49 3.39
N PRO A 92 -1.20 9.53 3.87
CA PRO A 92 -0.70 8.49 4.76
C PRO A 92 -1.66 8.25 5.94
N TYR A 93 -1.87 6.97 6.26
CA TYR A 93 -2.77 6.48 7.31
C TYR A 93 -4.27 6.68 7.08
N GLU A 94 -4.71 7.22 5.94
CA GLU A 94 -6.14 7.31 5.61
C GLU A 94 -6.73 5.94 5.27
N LEU A 95 -8.02 5.79 5.57
CA LEU A 95 -8.77 4.57 5.28
C LEU A 95 -9.20 4.52 3.81
N PRO A 96 -9.34 3.31 3.23
CA PRO A 96 -10.11 3.14 2.01
C PRO A 96 -11.50 3.77 2.06
N ALA A 97 -11.96 4.35 0.95
CA ALA A 97 -13.25 5.02 0.87
C ALA A 97 -14.45 4.11 1.19
N GLU A 98 -14.31 2.79 0.96
CA GLU A 98 -15.35 1.80 1.26
C GLU A 98 -15.44 1.43 2.76
N ILE A 99 -14.50 1.91 3.59
CA ILE A 99 -14.44 1.60 5.02
C ILE A 99 -14.92 2.79 5.84
N THR A 100 -16.06 2.62 6.50
CA THR A 100 -16.65 3.61 7.41
C THR A 100 -16.45 3.22 8.87
N ASP A 101 -16.64 1.92 9.18
CA ASP A 101 -16.45 1.36 10.51
C ASP A 101 -15.64 0.07 10.42
N ILE A 102 -14.39 0.16 10.88
CA ILE A 102 -13.47 -0.97 10.84
C ILE A 102 -13.90 -2.11 11.78
N GLU A 103 -14.53 -1.80 12.90
CA GLU A 103 -14.95 -2.83 13.85
C GLU A 103 -16.07 -3.66 13.25
N GLU A 104 -17.10 -3.03 12.70
CA GLU A 104 -18.20 -3.74 12.04
C GLU A 104 -17.72 -4.50 10.80
N GLN A 105 -16.91 -3.83 9.96
CA GLN A 105 -16.50 -4.37 8.66
C GLN A 105 -15.32 -5.35 8.74
N ARG A 106 -14.67 -5.57 9.90
CA ARG A 106 -13.49 -6.46 10.06
C ARG A 106 -13.68 -7.90 9.60
N ARG A 107 -14.95 -8.36 9.49
CA ARG A 107 -15.30 -9.72 9.05
C ARG A 107 -15.24 -9.87 7.53
N THR A 108 -15.31 -8.77 6.80
CA THR A 108 -15.13 -8.74 5.35
C THR A 108 -13.66 -8.93 4.99
N LYS A 109 -13.40 -9.33 3.73
CA LYS A 109 -12.04 -9.46 3.21
C LYS A 109 -11.28 -8.13 3.35
N THR A 110 -11.84 -7.04 2.83
CA THR A 110 -11.26 -5.69 2.86
C THR A 110 -11.07 -5.19 4.30
N GLY A 111 -12.11 -5.26 5.15
CA GLY A 111 -12.00 -4.82 6.53
C GLY A 111 -10.93 -5.58 7.33
N SER A 112 -10.75 -6.88 7.07
CA SER A 112 -9.66 -7.64 7.69
C SER A 112 -8.27 -7.20 7.22
N GLN A 113 -8.12 -6.79 5.96
CA GLN A 113 -6.87 -6.27 5.40
C GLN A 113 -6.57 -4.87 5.92
N VAL A 114 -7.59 -4.02 6.03
CA VAL A 114 -7.50 -2.66 6.59
C VAL A 114 -7.07 -2.74 8.05
N LEU A 115 -7.73 -3.57 8.86
CA LEU A 115 -7.38 -3.74 10.27
C LEU A 115 -5.94 -4.26 10.44
N LEU A 116 -5.53 -5.19 9.58
CA LEU A 116 -4.14 -5.66 9.57
C LEU A 116 -3.15 -4.55 9.18
N GLY A 117 -3.46 -3.76 8.15
CA GLY A 117 -2.64 -2.62 7.73
C GLY A 117 -2.50 -1.58 8.83
N MET A 118 -3.61 -1.20 9.48
CA MET A 118 -3.62 -0.29 10.64
C MET A 118 -2.75 -0.83 11.78
N TYR A 119 -2.84 -2.13 12.06
CA TYR A 119 -2.02 -2.77 13.08
C TYR A 119 -0.52 -2.73 12.74
N MET A 120 -0.16 -3.01 11.48
CA MET A 120 1.22 -2.95 10.99
C MET A 120 1.77 -1.52 10.98
N CYS A 121 0.93 -0.54 10.68
CA CYS A 121 1.23 0.89 10.80
C CYS A 121 1.37 1.40 12.24
N GLY A 122 1.05 0.58 13.24
CA GLY A 122 1.12 0.98 14.65
C GLY A 122 -0.03 1.88 15.12
N VAL A 123 -1.16 1.90 14.41
CA VAL A 123 -2.33 2.69 14.81
C VAL A 123 -2.87 2.17 16.14
N LYS A 124 -2.93 3.05 17.15
CA LYS A 124 -3.27 2.70 18.54
C LYS A 124 -4.61 1.97 18.66
N SER A 125 -5.65 2.45 18.00
CA SER A 125 -6.99 1.81 18.04
C SER A 125 -6.95 0.37 17.52
N ALA A 126 -6.27 0.12 16.41
CA ALA A 126 -6.10 -1.22 15.85
C ALA A 126 -5.25 -2.12 16.76
N GLN A 127 -4.19 -1.58 17.39
CA GLN A 127 -3.41 -2.32 18.38
C GLN A 127 -4.27 -2.73 19.57
N THR A 128 -5.06 -1.81 20.14
CA THR A 128 -5.97 -2.09 21.26
C THR A 128 -7.01 -3.14 20.87
N LEU A 129 -7.68 -2.97 19.73
CA LEU A 129 -8.68 -3.90 19.20
C LEU A 129 -8.11 -5.32 19.09
N ILE A 130 -6.98 -5.48 18.40
CA ILE A 130 -6.38 -6.80 18.18
C ILE A 130 -5.84 -7.40 19.49
N ASN A 131 -5.15 -6.60 20.31
CA ASN A 131 -4.44 -7.09 21.49
C ASN A 131 -5.33 -7.31 22.71
N GLN A 132 -6.46 -6.62 22.82
CA GLN A 132 -7.30 -6.64 24.02
C GLN A 132 -8.71 -7.15 23.72
N HIS A 133 -9.38 -6.65 22.68
CA HIS A 133 -10.82 -6.90 22.46
C HIS A 133 -11.12 -8.13 21.57
N LEU A 134 -10.22 -8.53 20.67
CA LEU A 134 -10.47 -9.70 19.83
C LEU A 134 -10.30 -11.03 20.59
N PRO A 135 -11.10 -12.07 20.26
CA PRO A 135 -10.94 -13.43 20.79
C PRO A 135 -9.53 -13.97 20.54
N ARG A 136 -9.05 -14.84 21.45
CA ARG A 136 -7.68 -15.39 21.44
C ARG A 136 -7.27 -15.99 20.09
N THR A 137 -8.15 -16.76 19.46
CA THR A 137 -7.91 -17.39 18.14
C THR A 137 -7.71 -16.35 17.04
N THR A 138 -8.60 -15.35 16.97
CA THR A 138 -8.53 -14.26 16.00
C THR A 138 -7.29 -13.39 16.21
N ARG A 139 -6.98 -13.05 17.47
CA ARG A 139 -5.75 -12.33 17.84
C ARG A 139 -4.50 -13.07 17.38
N LYS A 140 -4.42 -14.38 17.62
CA LYS A 140 -3.31 -15.23 17.18
C LYS A 140 -3.14 -15.19 15.65
N ARG A 141 -4.25 -15.26 14.91
CA ARG A 141 -4.26 -15.19 13.44
C ARG A 141 -3.71 -13.86 12.92
N TYR A 142 -4.17 -12.72 13.44
CA TYR A 142 -3.67 -11.41 13.03
C TYR A 142 -2.18 -11.25 13.33
N ARG A 143 -1.76 -11.60 14.54
CA ARG A 143 -0.34 -11.52 14.94
C ARG A 143 0.55 -12.42 14.08
N ALA A 144 0.11 -13.65 13.78
CA ALA A 144 0.86 -14.56 12.92
C ALA A 144 1.01 -13.97 11.50
N ARG A 145 -0.08 -13.41 10.94
CA ARG A 145 -0.04 -12.78 9.61
C ARG A 145 0.84 -11.54 9.57
N ALA A 146 0.75 -10.67 10.57
CA ALA A 146 1.60 -9.50 10.70
C ALA A 146 3.09 -9.88 10.80
N ARG A 147 3.42 -10.91 11.61
CA ARG A 147 4.78 -11.46 11.70
C ARG A 147 5.26 -11.98 10.35
N ALA A 148 4.45 -12.76 9.64
CA ALA A 148 4.81 -13.30 8.34
C ALA A 148 5.11 -12.21 7.29
N LEU A 149 4.39 -11.09 7.35
CA LEU A 149 4.60 -9.94 6.46
C LEU A 149 5.82 -9.10 6.87
N ALA A 150 6.11 -9.01 8.17
CA ALA A 150 7.27 -8.29 8.71
C ALA A 150 8.61 -8.99 8.47
N THR A 151 8.63 -10.32 8.29
CA THR A 151 9.88 -11.06 8.06
C THR A 151 10.40 -10.85 6.64
N HIS A 152 11.59 -10.29 6.51
CA HIS A 152 12.30 -10.20 5.24
C HIS A 152 12.83 -11.58 4.81
N THR A 153 12.24 -12.21 3.80
CA THR A 153 12.84 -13.43 3.21
C THR A 153 14.04 -13.02 2.35
N ARG A 154 15.22 -13.54 2.68
CA ARG A 154 16.47 -13.36 1.91
C ARG A 154 16.22 -13.75 0.43
N GLY A 155 16.64 -12.90 -0.52
CA GLY A 155 16.65 -13.23 -1.96
C GLY A 155 15.61 -12.55 -2.86
N LYS A 156 14.64 -11.76 -2.35
CA LYS A 156 13.79 -10.91 -3.20
C LYS A 156 14.19 -9.43 -3.03
N PRO A 157 14.88 -8.81 -4.00
CA PRO A 157 15.25 -7.41 -3.88
C PRO A 157 14.02 -6.51 -3.90
N VAL A 158 13.83 -5.76 -2.83
CA VAL A 158 12.94 -4.60 -2.82
C VAL A 158 13.80 -3.40 -3.23
N GLY A 159 14.00 -3.25 -4.55
CA GLY A 159 14.83 -2.18 -5.13
C GLY A 159 16.32 -2.34 -4.85
N HIS A 160 17.03 -3.19 -5.60
CA HIS A 160 18.48 -3.27 -5.48
C HIS A 160 19.14 -2.10 -6.23
N VAL A 161 19.80 -1.18 -5.52
CA VAL A 161 20.87 -0.33 -6.11
C VAL A 161 22.09 -1.23 -6.29
N PRO A 162 22.73 -1.34 -7.46
CA PRO A 162 24.03 -2.01 -7.53
C PRO A 162 25.04 -1.15 -6.77
N ALA A 163 25.91 -1.77 -5.97
CA ALA A 163 27.08 -1.06 -5.47
C ALA A 163 27.86 -0.55 -6.69
N THR A 164 28.10 0.75 -6.73
CA THR A 164 29.10 1.36 -7.62
C THR A 164 30.45 0.75 -7.27
N THR A 165 30.98 -0.04 -8.19
CA THR A 165 32.40 -0.35 -8.29
C THR A 165 33.07 0.74 -9.10
#